data_AF-A0A946GAE8-F1
#
_entry.id   AF-A0A946GAE8-F1
#
_cell.length_a   1.000
_cell.length_b   1.000
_cell.length_c   1.000
_cell.angle_alpha   90.00
_cell.angle_beta   90.00
_cell.angle_gamma   90.00
#
_symmetry.space_group_name_H-M   'P 1'
#
loop_
_entity.id
_entity.type
_entity.pdbx_description
1 polymer ?
#
loop_
_entity_poly.entity_id
_entity_poly.type
_entity_poly.pdbx_seq_one_letter_code
_entity_poly.pdbx_strand_id
1 'polypeptide(L)'
;RIRDEFSRILIAPDRGRGLDLLVESGLIKEFLPEVIDLQGCEQPPQWHPEGDVYVHTRIALSLLDSPPLPLALAVLFHDIGKPATQTWDAEAERLRFNSHDKIGAQMAEKILRRLRYSNQTTEDVAFMVSRHMRFMHVREMRTAKLKRFMSAETFSMETELHRVDCDSSNGLRDNYDFVRNKREDFAKEPLIPKPLLTGHDLIHNFEIAPGPKIGKILHEVQTEQLEGRLSDKEAAYQFVKETLSTMSNIPTEYDDPINAKILSVSEDLVSGFQQDPFSIIAEESGVGLNLVLERIRAMLEAGVIRRVRQTMLATKLAHGALVAWRLPEEKLNDAFDFMAKKDPFSGHVVIRSTDGQISGSGYRLWTTLKVPQGESLEEHGEVLKRLVGAEEFILMPANGVFALGVGHVRRKGLEPGAKLDDPAEMMTTTVVDLTQEEWDVLLALKEELGPDEIIINCWDNRAKIAGVTLERFFEVARILDNKKVIGRFSTFLEHVKPSDTGKRVTRFNGLFHWAVPKGREMESGGEVGRHHCMTHAYWREGGPKFGDVNIMGVVHGTEKDKVLEHKAAIDQHLESVGIPVSYTNVFWGGRSEIKPSEISPKIYREWHEKWANKASLTS
;
A
#
# COMPACT_ATOMS: atom_id res chain seq x y z
N ARG A 1 23.25 -8.26 31.98
CA ARG A 1 24.67 -7.87 32.19
C ARG A 1 25.14 -6.85 31.16
N ILE A 2 25.35 -7.18 29.88
CA ILE A 2 25.80 -6.20 28.86
C ILE A 2 24.90 -4.95 28.83
N ARG A 3 23.58 -5.15 28.64
CA ARG A 3 22.56 -4.08 28.71
C ARG A 3 22.69 -3.21 29.97
N ASP A 4 22.88 -3.83 31.13
CA ASP A 4 22.83 -3.14 32.42
C ASP A 4 24.08 -2.28 32.65
N GLU A 5 25.27 -2.79 32.30
CA GLU A 5 26.51 -2.01 32.39
C GLU A 5 26.52 -0.89 31.33
N PHE A 6 26.05 -1.16 30.12
CA PHE A 6 25.89 -0.13 29.10
C PHE A 6 24.92 0.97 29.53
N SER A 7 23.79 0.61 30.14
CA SER A 7 22.84 1.58 30.71
C SER A 7 23.48 2.45 31.78
N ARG A 8 24.30 1.85 32.66
CA ARG A 8 25.04 2.59 33.70
C ARG A 8 26.05 3.56 33.12
N ILE A 9 26.75 3.18 32.06
CA ILE A 9 27.66 4.07 31.34
C ILE A 9 26.90 5.27 30.76
N LEU A 10 25.77 5.03 30.10
CA LEU A 10 24.98 6.10 29.47
C LEU A 10 24.34 7.09 30.46
N ILE A 11 24.13 6.73 31.71
CA ILE A 11 23.60 7.67 32.73
C ILE A 11 24.69 8.25 33.65
N ALA A 12 25.95 7.82 33.50
CA ALA A 12 27.07 8.33 34.27
C ALA A 12 27.43 9.79 33.87
N PRO A 13 28.10 10.57 34.74
CA PRO A 13 28.52 11.94 34.43
C PRO A 13 29.43 12.06 33.20
N ASP A 14 30.37 11.12 33.00
CA ASP A 14 31.33 11.14 31.89
C ASP A 14 30.97 10.12 30.79
N ARG A 15 29.69 10.06 30.44
CA ARG A 15 29.14 9.07 29.48
C ARG A 15 29.72 9.20 28.08
N GLY A 16 30.12 10.40 27.66
CA GLY A 16 30.82 10.63 26.39
C GLY A 16 32.14 9.89 26.34
N ARG A 17 32.98 10.03 27.39
CA ARG A 17 34.22 9.27 27.52
C ARG A 17 33.96 7.77 27.65
N GLY A 18 32.89 7.38 28.34
CA GLY A 18 32.46 5.99 28.42
C GLY A 18 32.15 5.37 27.05
N LEU A 19 31.50 6.13 26.16
CA LEU A 19 31.25 5.71 24.77
C LEU A 19 32.56 5.60 23.99
N ASP A 20 33.45 6.58 24.11
CA ASP A 20 34.77 6.56 23.45
C ASP A 20 35.58 5.32 23.86
N LEU A 21 35.61 4.98 25.15
CA LEU A 21 36.31 3.79 25.64
C LEU A 21 35.72 2.49 25.08
N LEU A 22 34.41 2.40 24.87
CA LEU A 22 33.76 1.24 24.25
C LEU A 22 34.12 1.12 22.75
N VAL A 23 34.27 2.24 22.06
CA VAL A 23 34.70 2.31 20.66
C VAL A 23 36.20 1.99 20.52
N GLU A 24 37.05 2.68 21.29
CA GLU A 24 38.51 2.53 21.31
C GLU A 24 38.94 1.09 21.63
N SER A 25 38.27 0.45 22.59
CA SER A 25 38.54 -0.95 22.96
C SER A 25 38.00 -1.98 21.96
N GLY A 26 37.13 -1.57 21.04
CA GLY A 26 36.43 -2.45 20.10
C GLY A 26 35.24 -3.22 20.70
N LEU A 27 34.97 -3.10 22.00
CA LEU A 27 33.90 -3.83 22.69
C LEU A 27 32.51 -3.49 22.15
N ILE A 28 32.29 -2.26 21.69
CA ILE A 28 30.98 -1.83 21.17
C ILE A 28 30.54 -2.65 19.95
N LYS A 29 31.48 -3.17 19.15
CA LYS A 29 31.21 -3.97 17.95
C LYS A 29 30.45 -5.25 18.24
N GLU A 30 30.62 -5.81 19.44
CA GLU A 30 30.04 -7.09 19.83
C GLU A 30 28.53 -6.99 20.15
N PHE A 31 28.02 -5.81 20.47
CA PHE A 31 26.62 -5.65 20.90
C PHE A 31 25.88 -4.45 20.27
N LEU A 32 26.61 -3.45 19.82
CA LEU A 32 26.09 -2.23 19.19
C LEU A 32 26.98 -1.79 18.00
N PRO A 33 27.18 -2.66 16.99
CA PRO A 33 28.03 -2.34 15.83
C PRO A 33 27.55 -1.13 15.03
N GLU A 34 26.24 -0.82 15.06
CA GLU A 34 25.65 0.30 14.32
C GLU A 34 26.22 1.67 14.72
N VAL A 35 26.75 1.82 15.94
CA VAL A 35 27.41 3.06 16.37
C VAL A 35 28.74 3.29 15.66
N ILE A 36 29.40 2.22 15.19
CA ILE A 36 30.66 2.36 14.43
C ILE A 36 30.41 3.03 13.08
N ASP A 37 29.25 2.79 12.46
CA ASP A 37 28.90 3.36 11.16
C ASP A 37 28.72 4.89 11.21
N LEU A 38 28.62 5.47 12.41
CA LEU A 38 28.59 6.92 12.62
C LEU A 38 29.96 7.58 12.37
N GLN A 39 31.06 6.84 12.54
CA GLN A 39 32.40 7.36 12.36
C GLN A 39 32.68 7.62 10.88
N GLY A 40 33.11 8.83 10.54
CA GLY A 40 33.35 9.23 9.14
C GLY A 40 32.08 9.49 8.32
N CYS A 41 30.89 9.43 8.93
CA CYS A 41 29.66 9.92 8.30
C CYS A 41 29.67 11.46 8.39
N GLU A 42 30.28 12.11 7.39
CA GLU A 42 30.43 13.57 7.32
C GLU A 42 29.07 14.28 7.25
N GLN A 43 29.01 15.49 7.80
CA GLN A 43 27.79 16.31 7.83
C GLN A 43 28.04 17.70 7.21
N PRO A 44 27.01 18.41 6.71
CA PRO A 44 27.19 19.74 6.15
C PRO A 44 27.80 20.73 7.18
N PRO A 45 29.03 21.26 6.94
CA PRO A 45 29.78 22.02 7.96
C PRO A 45 29.08 23.30 8.44
N GLN A 46 28.19 23.85 7.60
CA GLN A 46 27.38 25.03 7.93
C GLN A 46 26.39 24.79 9.09
N TRP A 47 25.96 23.54 9.29
CA TRP A 47 25.02 23.14 10.34
C TRP A 47 25.70 22.32 11.41
N HIS A 48 26.76 21.59 11.04
CA HIS A 48 27.51 20.66 11.87
C HIS A 48 29.02 20.97 11.81
N PRO A 49 29.47 22.10 12.40
CA PRO A 49 30.89 22.47 12.41
C PRO A 49 31.77 21.52 13.22
N GLU A 50 31.17 20.68 14.07
CA GLU A 50 31.81 19.65 14.90
C GLU A 50 32.31 18.43 14.10
N GLY A 51 31.80 18.22 12.89
CA GLY A 51 32.22 17.15 11.99
C GLY A 51 31.23 16.01 11.87
N ASP A 52 31.72 14.77 11.98
CA ASP A 52 30.94 13.57 11.70
C ASP A 52 29.83 13.29 12.74
N VAL A 53 28.92 12.39 12.38
CA VAL A 53 27.76 12.02 13.21
C VAL A 53 28.18 11.41 14.56
N TYR A 54 29.31 10.70 14.63
CA TYR A 54 29.81 10.13 15.89
C TYR A 54 30.22 11.25 16.86
N VAL A 55 31.01 12.22 16.39
CA VAL A 55 31.46 13.36 17.18
C VAL A 55 30.25 14.17 17.68
N HIS A 56 29.30 14.47 16.81
CA HIS A 56 28.04 15.14 17.17
C HIS A 56 27.29 14.39 18.28
N THR A 57 27.04 13.10 18.10
CA THR A 57 26.32 12.26 19.06
C THR A 57 27.05 12.20 20.40
N ARG A 58 28.39 12.08 20.39
CA ARG A 58 29.22 12.05 21.60
C ARG A 58 29.20 13.38 22.35
N ILE A 59 29.19 14.52 21.65
CA ILE A 59 29.06 15.84 22.26
C ILE A 59 27.66 16.00 22.87
N ALA A 60 26.60 15.67 22.12
CA ALA A 60 25.21 15.76 22.59
C ALA A 60 25.00 14.94 23.88
N LEU A 61 25.55 13.71 23.93
CA LEU A 61 25.52 12.88 25.14
C LEU A 61 26.24 13.54 26.33
N SER A 62 27.39 14.18 26.11
CA SER A 62 28.14 14.89 27.16
C SER A 62 27.40 16.10 27.73
N LEU A 63 26.47 16.70 26.98
CA LEU A 63 25.73 17.89 27.39
C LEU A 63 24.50 17.62 28.25
N LEU A 64 24.09 16.36 28.40
CA LEU A 64 22.99 15.97 29.27
C LEU A 64 23.40 16.09 30.74
N ASP A 65 22.55 16.66 31.58
CA ASP A 65 22.71 16.61 33.04
C ASP A 65 21.83 15.51 33.63
N SER A 66 22.49 14.50 34.23
CA SER A 66 21.84 13.40 34.97
C SER A 66 20.58 12.82 34.27
N PRO A 67 20.66 12.44 32.98
CA PRO A 67 19.49 12.12 32.18
C PRO A 67 18.83 10.81 32.64
N PRO A 68 17.49 10.70 32.53
CA PRO A 68 16.85 9.40 32.59
C PRO A 68 17.33 8.55 31.39
N LEU A 69 17.43 7.23 31.59
CA LEU A 69 17.96 6.30 30.59
C LEU A 69 17.29 6.41 29.20
N PRO A 70 15.95 6.56 29.07
CA PRO A 70 15.33 6.74 27.76
C PRO A 70 15.84 7.98 27.00
N LEU A 71 16.11 9.10 27.68
CA LEU A 71 16.66 10.29 27.05
C LEU A 71 18.09 10.05 26.55
N ALA A 72 18.95 9.44 27.39
CA ALA A 72 20.32 9.13 26.98
C ALA A 72 20.37 8.18 25.77
N LEU A 73 19.49 7.16 25.73
CA LEU A 73 19.36 6.27 24.59
C LEU A 73 18.82 6.99 23.35
N ALA A 74 17.84 7.89 23.50
CA ALA A 74 17.33 8.67 22.38
C ALA A 74 18.38 9.61 21.79
N VAL A 75 19.19 10.27 22.62
CA VAL A 75 20.33 11.09 22.15
C VAL A 75 21.37 10.22 21.45
N LEU A 76 21.69 9.03 21.96
CA LEU A 76 22.59 8.10 21.27
C LEU A 76 22.06 7.68 19.88
N PHE A 77 20.74 7.56 19.71
CA PHE A 77 20.13 7.00 18.50
C PHE A 77 19.46 8.01 17.56
N HIS A 78 19.36 9.30 17.91
CA HIS A 78 18.59 10.26 17.11
C HIS A 78 19.05 10.31 15.64
N ASP A 79 20.37 10.23 15.44
CA ASP A 79 21.02 10.27 14.14
C ASP A 79 21.53 8.90 13.64
N ILE A 80 21.18 7.80 14.30
CA ILE A 80 21.67 6.45 13.93
C ILE A 80 21.30 6.05 12.49
N GLY A 81 20.26 6.68 11.93
CA GLY A 81 19.82 6.46 10.55
C GLY A 81 20.59 7.27 9.49
N LYS A 82 21.44 8.23 9.86
CA LYS A 82 22.15 9.10 8.90
C LYS A 82 23.05 8.30 7.93
N PRO A 83 23.92 7.36 8.37
CA PRO A 83 24.76 6.60 7.44
C PRO A 83 23.95 5.83 6.37
N ALA A 84 22.83 5.23 6.77
CA ALA A 84 21.97 4.46 5.88
C ALA A 84 21.13 5.33 4.92
N THR A 85 21.06 6.64 5.14
CA THR A 85 20.24 7.58 4.36
C THR A 85 21.07 8.70 3.73
N GLN A 86 22.39 8.61 3.81
CA GLN A 86 23.31 9.60 3.27
C GLN A 86 23.23 9.64 1.74
N THR A 87 22.89 10.80 1.19
CA THR A 87 22.90 11.05 -0.25
C THR A 87 23.61 12.37 -0.57
N TRP A 88 24.18 12.49 -1.76
CA TRP A 88 24.74 13.75 -2.26
C TRP A 88 23.69 14.51 -3.08
N ASP A 89 23.43 15.77 -2.73
CA ASP A 89 22.60 16.68 -3.49
C ASP A 89 23.51 17.54 -4.38
N ALA A 90 23.52 17.24 -5.68
CA ALA A 90 24.41 17.89 -6.64
C ALA A 90 24.03 19.35 -6.93
N GLU A 91 22.75 19.71 -6.81
CA GLU A 91 22.29 21.09 -7.05
C GLU A 91 22.63 21.99 -5.87
N ALA A 92 22.45 21.49 -4.64
CA ALA A 92 22.77 22.22 -3.42
C ALA A 92 24.22 22.04 -2.95
N GLU A 93 25.02 21.26 -3.68
CA GLU A 93 26.41 20.89 -3.39
C GLU A 93 26.64 20.48 -1.92
N ARG A 94 25.75 19.64 -1.37
CA ARG A 94 25.82 19.23 0.04
C ARG A 94 25.22 17.86 0.31
N LEU A 95 25.63 17.26 1.43
CA LEU A 95 25.06 16.01 1.92
C LEU A 95 23.60 16.19 2.40
N ARG A 96 22.81 15.12 2.25
CA ARG A 96 21.41 14.98 2.67
C ARG A 96 21.22 13.68 3.43
N PHE A 97 20.27 13.71 4.37
CA PHE A 97 19.89 12.58 5.22
C PHE A 97 18.37 12.48 5.29
N ASN A 98 17.74 12.28 4.13
CA ASN A 98 16.28 12.33 4.03
C ASN A 98 15.64 11.15 4.79
N SER A 99 14.68 11.43 5.66
CA SER A 99 13.97 10.44 6.49
C SER A 99 14.84 9.65 7.49
N HIS A 100 16.02 10.16 7.86
CA HIS A 100 16.89 9.50 8.84
C HIS A 100 16.23 9.35 10.21
N ASP A 101 15.32 10.24 10.60
CA ASP A 101 14.50 10.16 11.80
C ASP A 101 13.61 8.90 11.82
N LYS A 102 12.97 8.58 10.69
CA LYS A 102 12.12 7.39 10.55
C LYS A 102 12.93 6.10 10.51
N ILE A 103 14.02 6.08 9.73
CA ILE A 103 14.91 4.91 9.63
C ILE A 103 15.62 4.68 10.97
N GLY A 104 16.10 5.75 11.60
CA GLY A 104 16.75 5.74 12.90
C GLY A 104 15.83 5.22 14.00
N ALA A 105 14.54 5.59 14.00
CA ALA A 105 13.57 5.06 14.96
C ALA A 105 13.39 3.54 14.81
N GLN A 106 13.30 3.02 13.58
CA GLN A 106 13.22 1.58 13.31
C GLN A 106 14.48 0.84 13.74
N MET A 107 15.65 1.45 13.54
CA MET A 107 16.94 0.91 13.99
C MET A 107 16.99 0.88 15.51
N ALA A 108 16.65 1.99 16.18
CA ALA A 108 16.60 2.08 17.64
C ALA A 108 15.68 1.02 18.24
N GLU A 109 14.48 0.82 17.68
CA GLU A 109 13.57 -0.23 18.13
C GLU A 109 14.21 -1.63 18.02
N LYS A 110 14.79 -1.96 16.87
CA LYS A 110 15.45 -3.26 16.64
C LYS A 110 16.62 -3.49 17.61
N ILE A 111 17.46 -2.47 17.79
CA ILE A 111 18.62 -2.49 18.69
C ILE A 111 18.17 -2.70 20.14
N LEU A 112 17.20 -1.92 20.61
CA LEU A 112 16.72 -1.99 22.00
C LEU A 112 16.05 -3.33 22.30
N ARG A 113 15.29 -3.88 21.34
CA ARG A 113 14.74 -5.25 21.43
C ARG A 113 15.83 -6.31 21.47
N ARG A 114 16.87 -6.19 20.65
CA ARG A 114 18.04 -7.09 20.65
C ARG A 114 18.76 -7.07 22.00
N LEU A 115 18.95 -5.88 22.57
CA LEU A 115 19.55 -5.67 23.89
C LEU A 115 18.60 -5.96 25.06
N ARG A 116 17.35 -6.37 24.78
CA ARG A 116 16.34 -6.75 25.78
C ARG A 116 15.98 -5.63 26.75
N TYR A 117 15.87 -4.40 26.27
CA TYR A 117 15.24 -3.31 27.05
C TYR A 117 13.74 -3.56 27.22
N SER A 118 13.11 -2.84 28.16
CA SER A 118 11.66 -2.93 28.36
C SER A 118 10.91 -2.42 27.13
N ASN A 119 9.66 -2.88 26.93
CA ASN A 119 8.82 -2.38 25.85
C ASN A 119 8.62 -0.86 25.97
N GLN A 120 8.33 -0.36 27.18
CA GLN A 120 8.16 1.07 27.42
C GLN A 120 9.39 1.88 27.02
N THR A 121 10.59 1.50 27.49
CA THR A 121 11.84 2.19 27.10
C THR A 121 12.07 2.14 25.59
N THR A 122 11.75 1.01 24.96
CA THR A 122 11.90 0.83 23.52
C THR A 122 10.96 1.76 22.74
N GLU A 123 9.70 1.83 23.15
CA GLU A 123 8.66 2.67 22.55
C GLU A 123 8.96 4.15 22.75
N ASP A 124 9.33 4.57 23.97
CA ASP A 124 9.70 5.96 24.27
C ASP A 124 10.89 6.42 23.42
N VAL A 125 11.96 5.61 23.36
CA VAL A 125 13.16 5.96 22.58
C VAL A 125 12.86 6.03 21.10
N ALA A 126 12.22 5.01 20.52
CA ALA A 126 11.86 5.01 19.11
C ALA A 126 10.94 6.19 18.76
N PHE A 127 10.00 6.53 19.66
CA PHE A 127 9.10 7.66 19.48
C PHE A 127 9.85 9.00 19.49
N MET A 128 10.74 9.24 20.45
CA MET A 128 11.58 10.45 20.50
C MET A 128 12.45 10.58 19.25
N VAL A 129 13.13 9.50 18.84
CA VAL A 129 13.95 9.48 17.62
C VAL A 129 13.10 9.78 16.37
N SER A 130 11.89 9.22 16.25
CA SER A 130 11.02 9.47 15.09
C SER A 130 10.47 10.91 15.00
N ARG A 131 10.64 11.70 16.08
CA ARG A 131 10.06 13.03 16.23
C ARG A 131 11.09 14.14 16.32
N HIS A 132 12.38 13.82 16.49
CA HIS A 132 13.39 14.84 16.81
C HIS A 132 13.48 15.94 15.72
N MET A 133 13.36 15.59 14.44
CA MET A 133 13.35 16.58 13.34
C MET A 133 12.07 17.43 13.28
N ARG A 134 10.98 17.05 13.96
CA ARG A 134 9.74 17.84 13.96
C ARG A 134 9.89 19.20 14.63
N PHE A 135 10.88 19.34 15.52
CA PHE A 135 11.21 20.62 16.14
C PHE A 135 11.56 21.70 15.12
N MET A 136 12.09 21.33 13.95
CA MET A 136 12.40 22.29 12.88
C MET A 136 11.15 22.99 12.31
N HIS A 137 9.97 22.43 12.53
CA HIS A 137 8.71 22.92 11.95
C HIS A 137 7.73 23.49 12.99
N VAL A 138 8.12 23.59 14.26
CA VAL A 138 7.19 23.97 15.35
C VAL A 138 6.58 25.36 15.17
N ARG A 139 7.33 26.30 14.57
CA ARG A 139 6.88 27.67 14.29
C ARG A 139 5.82 27.72 13.17
N GLU A 140 5.76 26.69 12.33
CA GLU A 140 4.80 26.57 11.22
C GLU A 140 3.55 25.76 11.61
N MET A 141 3.57 25.12 12.78
CA MET A 141 2.44 24.33 13.25
C MET A 141 1.27 25.23 13.65
N ARG A 142 0.08 24.91 13.15
CA ARG A 142 -1.17 25.45 13.69
C ARG A 142 -1.30 25.09 15.18
N THR A 143 -2.06 25.88 15.93
CA THR A 143 -2.20 25.76 17.39
C THR A 143 -2.59 24.34 17.82
N ALA A 144 -3.54 23.70 17.12
CA ALA A 144 -3.97 22.35 17.45
C ALA A 144 -2.87 21.31 17.22
N LYS A 145 -2.11 21.43 16.13
CA LYS A 145 -0.99 20.54 15.84
C LYS A 145 0.12 20.71 16.88
N LEU A 146 0.43 21.95 17.25
CA LEU A 146 1.41 22.26 18.27
C LEU A 146 0.99 21.73 19.66
N LYS A 147 -0.26 21.96 20.08
CA LYS A 147 -0.79 21.42 21.35
C LYS A 147 -0.72 19.88 21.40
N ARG A 148 -1.08 19.19 20.32
CA ARG A 148 -0.96 17.72 20.20
C ARG A 148 0.50 17.25 20.21
N PHE A 149 1.39 18.01 19.59
CA PHE A 149 2.82 17.71 19.62
C PHE A 149 3.38 17.82 21.05
N MET A 150 3.01 18.88 21.77
CA MET A 150 3.42 19.16 23.15
C MET A 150 2.79 18.24 24.19
N SER A 151 1.69 17.56 23.87
CA SER A 151 0.95 16.71 24.82
C SER A 151 1.52 15.30 24.96
N ALA A 152 2.59 14.96 24.26
CA ALA A 152 3.24 13.66 24.41
C ALA A 152 3.84 13.49 25.81
N GLU A 153 3.78 12.28 26.37
CA GLU A 153 4.36 11.98 27.68
C GLU A 153 5.88 12.19 27.70
N THR A 154 6.55 11.89 26.57
CA THR A 154 7.98 12.08 26.35
C THR A 154 8.38 13.53 26.07
N PHE A 155 7.44 14.48 25.98
CA PHE A 155 7.70 15.79 25.40
C PHE A 155 8.82 16.59 26.10
N SER A 156 8.94 16.48 27.43
CA SER A 156 10.03 17.12 28.16
C SER A 156 11.41 16.56 27.78
N MET A 157 11.50 15.25 27.56
CA MET A 157 12.72 14.60 27.09
C MET A 157 13.00 14.93 25.62
N GLU A 158 11.96 14.99 24.77
CA GLU A 158 12.10 15.43 23.38
C GLU A 158 12.63 16.87 23.27
N THR A 159 12.15 17.76 24.13
CA THR A 159 12.60 19.16 24.19
C THR A 159 14.07 19.24 24.63
N GLU A 160 14.48 18.39 25.56
CA GLU A 160 15.87 18.32 26.01
C GLU A 160 16.80 17.68 24.97
N LEU A 161 16.34 16.63 24.27
CA LEU A 161 17.02 16.04 23.11
C LEU A 161 17.29 17.12 22.05
N HIS A 162 16.27 17.90 21.68
CA HIS A 162 16.44 18.99 20.72
C HIS A 162 17.41 20.06 21.21
N ARG A 163 17.40 20.39 22.51
CA ARG A 163 18.35 21.34 23.09
C ARG A 163 19.80 20.87 22.91
N VAL A 164 20.10 19.63 23.32
CA VAL A 164 21.48 19.12 23.25
C VAL A 164 21.94 18.90 21.82
N ASP A 165 21.05 18.56 20.89
CA ASP A 165 21.31 18.46 19.46
C ASP A 165 21.69 19.82 18.84
N CYS A 166 20.96 20.88 19.17
CA CYS A 166 21.36 22.23 18.78
C CYS A 166 22.70 22.63 19.40
N ASP A 167 22.89 22.34 20.70
CA ASP A 167 24.09 22.75 21.43
C ASP A 167 25.37 21.99 21.05
N SER A 168 25.23 20.76 20.55
CA SER A 168 26.36 20.00 20.03
C SER A 168 26.76 20.39 18.60
N SER A 169 25.97 21.23 17.94
CA SER A 169 26.14 21.63 16.55
C SER A 169 26.24 23.15 16.35
N ASN A 170 25.24 23.77 15.70
CA ASN A 170 25.21 25.20 15.34
C ASN A 170 24.71 26.14 16.45
N GLY A 171 24.21 25.62 17.57
CA GLY A 171 23.73 26.39 18.72
C GLY A 171 22.40 27.14 18.50
N LEU A 172 21.67 26.89 17.40
CA LEU A 172 20.44 27.60 17.06
C LEU A 172 19.25 27.12 17.91
N ARG A 173 19.03 27.73 19.07
CA ARG A 173 17.96 27.38 20.02
C ARG A 173 16.60 28.01 19.74
N ASP A 174 16.44 28.66 18.60
CA ASP A 174 15.24 29.37 18.18
C ASP A 174 13.93 28.57 18.38
N ASN A 175 13.92 27.30 17.95
CA ASN A 175 12.75 26.43 18.06
C ASN A 175 12.55 25.90 19.48
N TYR A 176 13.63 25.63 20.20
CA TYR A 176 13.60 25.28 21.62
C TYR A 176 12.97 26.41 22.46
N ASP A 177 13.43 27.66 22.30
CA ASP A 177 12.91 28.81 23.03
C ASP A 177 11.44 29.09 22.66
N PHE A 178 11.07 28.93 21.39
CA PHE A 178 9.68 29.06 20.95
C PHE A 178 8.76 28.06 21.66
N VAL A 179 9.15 26.79 21.70
CA VAL A 179 8.37 25.74 22.38
C VAL A 179 8.30 25.97 23.88
N ARG A 180 9.40 26.41 24.51
CA ARG A 180 9.42 26.77 25.94
C ARG A 180 8.41 27.88 26.24
N ASN A 181 8.43 28.97 25.47
CA ASN A 181 7.50 30.08 25.64
C ASN A 181 6.04 29.63 25.41
N LYS A 182 5.79 28.79 24.39
CA LYS A 182 4.44 28.24 24.14
C LYS A 182 3.94 27.37 25.28
N ARG A 183 4.83 26.67 25.98
CA ARG A 183 4.47 25.88 27.16
C ARG A 183 3.98 26.77 28.29
N GLU A 184 4.56 27.96 28.45
CA GLU A 184 4.10 28.97 29.41
C GLU A 184 2.76 29.58 28.97
N ASP A 185 2.62 29.94 27.68
CA ASP A 185 1.37 30.46 27.10
C ASP A 185 0.19 29.50 27.36
N PHE A 186 0.43 28.19 27.19
CA PHE A 186 -0.59 27.16 27.35
C PHE A 186 -0.72 26.65 28.80
N ALA A 187 0.09 27.11 29.76
CA ALA A 187 0.09 26.55 31.12
C ALA A 187 -1.24 26.75 31.87
N LYS A 188 -2.06 27.73 31.46
CA LYS A 188 -3.35 28.05 32.09
C LYS A 188 -4.45 27.03 31.77
N GLU A 189 -4.29 26.25 30.71
CA GLU A 189 -5.28 25.30 30.22
C GLU A 189 -4.61 23.96 29.91
N PRO A 190 -5.33 22.83 30.03
CA PRO A 190 -4.78 21.56 29.56
C PRO A 190 -4.50 21.63 28.05
N LEU A 191 -3.32 21.15 27.63
CA LEU A 191 -2.94 21.09 26.21
C LEU A 191 -4.00 20.38 25.37
N ILE A 192 -4.59 19.32 25.93
CA ILE A 192 -5.74 18.61 25.35
C ILE A 192 -6.91 18.74 26.34
N PRO A 193 -7.86 19.66 26.11
CA PRO A 193 -9.05 19.80 26.93
C PRO A 193 -9.99 18.60 26.74
N LYS A 194 -10.97 18.47 27.65
CA LYS A 194 -12.04 17.47 27.50
C LYS A 194 -12.77 17.73 26.17
N PRO A 195 -13.03 16.68 25.35
CA PRO A 195 -13.76 16.85 24.10
C PRO A 195 -15.13 17.49 24.32
N LEU A 196 -15.52 18.43 23.45
CA LEU A 196 -16.85 19.06 23.49
C LEU A 196 -17.96 18.08 23.16
N LEU A 197 -17.68 17.10 22.28
CA LEU A 197 -18.60 16.06 21.85
C LEU A 197 -17.99 14.67 22.02
N THR A 198 -18.85 13.69 22.20
CA THR A 198 -18.54 12.26 22.26
C THR A 198 -19.19 11.50 21.12
N GLY A 199 -18.78 10.25 20.90
CA GLY A 199 -19.43 9.40 19.90
C GLY A 199 -20.93 9.20 20.18
N HIS A 200 -21.30 9.14 21.47
CA HIS A 200 -22.70 9.06 21.88
C HIS A 200 -23.49 10.32 21.46
N ASP A 201 -22.88 11.50 21.61
CA ASP A 201 -23.51 12.74 21.15
C ASP A 201 -23.77 12.73 19.64
N LEU A 202 -22.83 12.19 18.86
CA LEU A 202 -22.98 12.09 17.40
C LEU A 202 -24.06 11.08 16.97
N ILE A 203 -24.12 9.93 17.63
CA ILE A 203 -25.11 8.89 17.33
C ILE A 203 -26.53 9.36 17.67
N HIS A 204 -26.74 9.96 18.84
CA HIS A 204 -28.07 10.32 19.30
C HIS A 204 -28.63 11.61 18.71
N ASN A 205 -27.79 12.62 18.46
CA ASN A 205 -28.27 13.93 18.01
C ASN A 205 -28.25 14.10 16.48
N PHE A 206 -27.50 13.25 15.77
CA PHE A 206 -27.37 13.32 14.30
C PHE A 206 -27.64 12.00 13.59
N GLU A 207 -28.10 10.98 14.31
CA GLU A 207 -28.46 9.65 13.78
C GLU A 207 -27.33 8.99 12.95
N ILE A 208 -26.08 9.30 13.28
CA ILE A 208 -24.91 8.74 12.59
C ILE A 208 -24.68 7.31 13.06
N ALA A 209 -24.67 6.37 12.12
CA ALA A 209 -24.36 4.97 12.41
C ALA A 209 -22.94 4.81 13.01
N PRO A 210 -22.73 3.90 13.98
CA PRO A 210 -21.41 3.62 14.52
C PRO A 210 -20.40 3.23 13.43
N GLY A 211 -19.26 3.91 13.36
CA GLY A 211 -18.22 3.62 12.36
C GLY A 211 -17.11 4.67 12.29
N PRO A 212 -16.14 4.51 11.36
CA PRO A 212 -14.97 5.39 11.22
C PRO A 212 -15.30 6.87 11.04
N LYS A 213 -16.47 7.18 10.44
CA LYS A 213 -16.97 8.54 10.23
C LYS A 213 -17.12 9.33 11.54
N ILE A 214 -17.56 8.68 12.63
CA ILE A 214 -17.65 9.28 13.96
C ILE A 214 -16.27 9.76 14.42
N GLY A 215 -15.24 8.93 14.23
CA GLY A 215 -13.87 9.28 14.59
C GLY A 215 -13.35 10.50 13.83
N LYS A 216 -13.64 10.60 12.52
CA LYS A 216 -13.25 11.75 11.67
C LYS A 216 -13.91 13.05 12.17
N ILE A 217 -15.22 13.03 12.41
CA ILE A 217 -15.97 14.19 12.90
C ILE A 217 -15.46 14.62 14.29
N LEU A 218 -15.29 13.68 15.22
CA LEU A 218 -14.76 14.01 16.56
C LEU A 218 -13.34 14.57 16.49
N HIS A 219 -12.51 14.09 15.56
CA HIS A 219 -11.16 14.62 15.36
C HIS A 219 -11.19 16.06 14.83
N GLU A 220 -12.07 16.37 13.88
CA GLU A 220 -12.27 17.72 13.35
C GLU A 220 -12.79 18.66 14.45
N VAL A 221 -13.83 18.28 15.19
CA VAL A 221 -14.36 19.06 16.33
C VAL A 221 -13.27 19.33 17.37
N GLN A 222 -12.46 18.31 17.73
CA GLN A 222 -11.35 18.49 18.66
C GLN A 222 -10.27 19.42 18.09
N THR A 223 -10.03 19.38 16.78
CA THR A 223 -9.07 20.28 16.13
C THR A 223 -9.56 21.73 16.21
N GLU A 224 -10.82 22.00 15.86
CA GLU A 224 -11.43 23.33 15.98
C GLU A 224 -11.50 23.83 17.43
N GLN A 225 -11.74 22.93 18.39
CA GLN A 225 -11.66 23.22 19.82
C GLN A 225 -10.24 23.65 20.22
N LEU A 226 -9.22 22.92 19.79
CA LEU A 226 -7.82 23.23 20.12
C LEU A 226 -7.34 24.54 19.49
N GLU A 227 -7.88 24.89 18.32
CA GLU A 227 -7.69 26.17 17.65
C GLU A 227 -8.46 27.34 18.31
N GLY A 228 -9.31 27.06 19.30
CA GLY A 228 -10.11 28.08 20.00
C GLY A 228 -11.31 28.58 19.20
N ARG A 229 -11.69 27.91 18.10
CA ARG A 229 -12.87 28.27 17.30
C ARG A 229 -14.16 27.68 17.84
N LEU A 230 -14.08 26.62 18.63
CA LEU A 230 -15.22 26.02 19.35
C LEU A 230 -14.97 26.09 20.86
N SER A 231 -15.90 26.74 21.58
CA SER A 231 -15.82 26.96 23.03
C SER A 231 -16.76 26.09 23.85
N ASP A 232 -17.83 25.59 23.24
CA ASP A 232 -18.90 24.88 23.95
C ASP A 232 -19.59 23.84 23.06
N LYS A 233 -20.44 23.04 23.70
CA LYS A 233 -21.14 21.92 23.08
C LYS A 233 -22.10 22.37 21.98
N GLU A 234 -22.73 23.54 22.12
CA GLU A 234 -23.70 24.06 21.16
C GLU A 234 -22.99 24.52 19.88
N ALA A 235 -21.89 25.26 20.00
CA ALA A 235 -21.03 25.63 18.88
C ALA A 235 -20.51 24.38 18.14
N ALA A 236 -20.10 23.35 18.89
CA ALA A 236 -19.68 22.08 18.30
C ALA A 236 -20.83 21.37 17.56
N TYR A 237 -22.05 21.41 18.08
CA TYR A 237 -23.21 20.86 17.39
C TYR A 237 -23.53 21.60 16.09
N GLN A 238 -23.48 22.94 16.08
CA GLN A 238 -23.69 23.71 14.85
C GLN A 238 -22.60 23.44 13.81
N PHE A 239 -21.33 23.38 14.24
CA PHE A 239 -20.23 23.00 13.37
C PHE A 239 -20.46 21.62 12.75
N VAL A 240 -20.81 20.60 13.55
CA VAL A 240 -21.11 19.26 13.04
C VAL A 240 -22.30 19.30 12.08
N LYS A 241 -23.34 20.07 12.36
CA LYS A 241 -24.50 20.21 11.48
C LYS A 241 -24.11 20.82 10.12
N GLU A 242 -23.28 21.84 10.12
CA GLU A 242 -22.76 22.48 8.90
C GLU A 242 -21.84 21.54 8.11
N THR A 243 -20.93 20.86 8.80
CA THR A 243 -20.05 19.82 8.22
C THR A 243 -20.88 18.67 7.64
N LEU A 244 -21.90 18.21 8.35
CA LEU A 244 -22.79 17.18 7.83
C LEU A 244 -23.57 17.70 6.64
N SER A 245 -24.10 18.93 6.66
CA SER A 245 -24.85 19.52 5.55
C SER A 245 -24.01 19.69 4.28
N THR A 246 -22.71 19.96 4.43
CA THR A 246 -21.75 20.05 3.32
C THR A 246 -21.30 18.67 2.84
N MET A 247 -21.18 17.68 3.74
CA MET A 247 -20.90 16.28 3.39
C MET A 247 -22.12 15.51 2.87
N SER A 248 -23.35 15.96 3.14
CA SER A 248 -24.59 15.21 2.86
C SER A 248 -25.22 15.47 1.50
N ASN A 249 -24.64 16.32 0.65
CA ASN A 249 -25.24 16.68 -0.64
C ASN A 249 -24.53 16.14 -1.87
N ILE A 250 -23.49 15.31 -1.70
CA ILE A 250 -22.75 14.72 -2.82
C ILE A 250 -23.14 13.24 -2.92
N PRO A 251 -24.01 12.85 -3.87
CA PRO A 251 -24.33 11.45 -4.09
C PRO A 251 -23.07 10.61 -4.34
N THR A 252 -22.94 9.51 -3.61
CA THR A 252 -21.80 8.58 -3.67
C THR A 252 -22.15 7.23 -4.28
N GLU A 253 -23.43 6.93 -4.47
CA GLU A 253 -23.84 5.64 -5.03
C GLU A 253 -23.40 5.51 -6.49
N TYR A 254 -22.95 4.30 -6.87
CA TYR A 254 -22.43 4.03 -8.21
C TYR A 254 -23.48 4.17 -9.31
N ASP A 255 -24.77 4.08 -8.96
CA ASP A 255 -25.92 4.20 -9.86
C ASP A 255 -26.55 5.60 -9.87
N ASP A 256 -25.98 6.57 -9.14
CA ASP A 256 -26.28 7.99 -9.37
C ASP A 256 -25.94 8.36 -10.83
N PRO A 257 -26.80 9.09 -11.56
CA PRO A 257 -26.59 9.34 -12.98
C PRO A 257 -25.26 10.00 -13.35
N ILE A 258 -24.70 10.83 -12.47
CA ILE A 258 -23.41 11.50 -12.69
C ILE A 258 -22.28 10.53 -12.38
N ASN A 259 -22.36 9.84 -11.24
CA ASN A 259 -21.36 8.83 -10.86
C ASN A 259 -21.27 7.70 -11.88
N ALA A 260 -22.41 7.22 -12.40
CA ALA A 260 -22.46 6.18 -13.42
C ALA A 260 -21.76 6.62 -14.72
N LYS A 261 -21.93 7.88 -15.14
CA LYS A 261 -21.20 8.45 -16.30
C LYS A 261 -19.69 8.49 -16.05
N ILE A 262 -19.27 8.97 -14.89
CA ILE A 262 -17.85 9.01 -14.51
C ILE A 262 -17.27 7.60 -14.52
N LEU A 263 -17.91 6.66 -13.82
CA LEU A 263 -17.46 5.27 -13.68
C LEU A 263 -17.43 4.52 -15.01
N SER A 264 -18.35 4.84 -15.94
CA SER A 264 -18.37 4.24 -17.28
C SER A 264 -17.09 4.49 -18.08
N VAL A 265 -16.35 5.55 -17.72
CA VAL A 265 -15.04 5.89 -18.27
C VAL A 265 -13.92 5.46 -17.33
N SER A 266 -14.00 5.86 -16.06
CA SER A 266 -12.89 5.77 -15.12
C SER A 266 -12.57 4.33 -14.67
N GLU A 267 -13.45 3.35 -14.87
CA GLU A 267 -13.16 1.94 -14.56
C GLU A 267 -12.21 1.28 -15.59
N ASP A 268 -12.36 1.57 -16.89
CA ASP A 268 -11.63 0.82 -17.92
C ASP A 268 -11.27 1.54 -19.24
N LEU A 269 -11.63 2.81 -19.47
CA LEU A 269 -11.36 3.50 -20.75
C LEU A 269 -10.07 4.34 -20.78
N VAL A 270 -9.59 4.83 -19.63
CA VAL A 270 -8.39 5.69 -19.54
C VAL A 270 -7.10 4.89 -19.76
N SER A 271 -6.75 4.66 -21.02
CA SER A 271 -5.68 3.76 -21.44
C SER A 271 -4.28 4.38 -21.33
N GLY A 272 -3.29 3.53 -21.04
CA GLY A 272 -1.88 3.93 -20.97
C GLY A 272 -1.58 4.92 -19.84
N PHE A 273 -0.43 5.57 -19.93
CA PHE A 273 -0.05 6.65 -19.01
C PHE A 273 -0.67 7.98 -19.43
N GLN A 274 -1.29 8.67 -18.49
CA GLN A 274 -1.88 9.98 -18.69
C GLN A 274 -1.33 10.97 -17.68
N GLN A 275 -0.83 12.11 -18.15
CA GLN A 275 -0.34 13.17 -17.26
C GLN A 275 -1.47 13.77 -16.42
N ASP A 276 -2.67 13.89 -17.00
CA ASP A 276 -3.87 14.35 -16.31
C ASP A 276 -5.03 13.39 -16.60
N PRO A 277 -5.10 12.26 -15.87
CA PRO A 277 -6.13 11.26 -16.12
C PRO A 277 -7.55 11.76 -15.78
N PHE A 278 -7.69 12.72 -14.87
CA PHE A 278 -9.01 13.22 -14.46
C PHE A 278 -9.63 14.16 -15.49
N SER A 279 -8.81 14.95 -16.19
CA SER A 279 -9.29 15.72 -17.35
C SER A 279 -9.80 14.84 -18.48
N ILE A 280 -9.14 13.69 -18.73
CA ILE A 280 -9.62 12.72 -19.73
C ILE A 280 -10.96 12.12 -19.31
N ILE A 281 -11.10 11.74 -18.03
CA ILE A 281 -12.38 11.24 -17.50
C ILE A 281 -13.48 12.30 -17.67
N ALA A 282 -13.18 13.57 -17.41
CA ALA A 282 -14.13 14.68 -17.57
C ALA A 282 -14.57 14.86 -19.01
N GLU A 283 -13.63 14.86 -19.95
CA GLU A 283 -13.89 14.98 -21.39
C GLU A 283 -14.76 13.81 -21.90
N GLU A 284 -14.34 12.57 -21.66
CA GLU A 284 -15.03 11.39 -22.19
C GLU A 284 -16.38 11.12 -21.52
N SER A 285 -16.55 11.45 -20.24
CA SER A 285 -17.84 11.29 -19.54
C SER A 285 -18.82 12.44 -19.81
N GLY A 286 -18.35 13.56 -20.37
CA GLY A 286 -19.11 14.80 -20.53
C GLY A 286 -19.46 15.47 -19.19
N VAL A 287 -18.71 15.19 -18.13
CA VAL A 287 -18.91 15.75 -16.78
C VAL A 287 -17.79 16.76 -16.49
N GLY A 288 -18.12 17.94 -15.97
CA GLY A 288 -17.12 18.96 -15.68
C GLY A 288 -16.04 18.50 -14.70
N LEU A 289 -14.77 18.85 -14.95
CA LEU A 289 -13.61 18.36 -14.19
C LEU A 289 -13.73 18.52 -12.67
N ASN A 290 -14.15 19.69 -12.19
CA ASN A 290 -14.32 19.91 -10.75
C ASN A 290 -15.33 18.92 -10.13
N LEU A 291 -16.42 18.63 -10.85
CA LEU A 291 -17.42 17.68 -10.42
C LEU A 291 -16.90 16.24 -10.49
N VAL A 292 -16.09 15.89 -11.50
CA VAL A 292 -15.40 14.59 -11.56
C VAL A 292 -14.52 14.37 -10.33
N LEU A 293 -13.66 15.34 -10.01
CA LEU A 293 -12.77 15.28 -8.84
C LEU A 293 -13.56 15.15 -7.54
N GLU A 294 -14.61 15.96 -7.39
CA GLU A 294 -15.51 15.93 -6.23
C GLU A 294 -16.20 14.56 -6.06
N ARG A 295 -16.77 14.00 -7.14
CA ARG A 295 -17.48 12.72 -7.11
C ARG A 295 -16.56 11.53 -6.92
N ILE A 296 -15.40 11.48 -7.57
CA ILE A 296 -14.43 10.40 -7.36
C ILE A 296 -13.93 10.43 -5.92
N ARG A 297 -13.60 11.61 -5.37
CA ARG A 297 -13.18 11.76 -3.98
C ARG A 297 -14.27 11.29 -3.01
N ALA A 298 -15.52 11.75 -3.20
CA ALA A 298 -16.64 11.36 -2.35
C ALA A 298 -16.94 9.85 -2.41
N MET A 299 -16.91 9.25 -3.60
CA MET A 299 -17.07 7.81 -3.78
C MET A 299 -15.94 7.00 -3.14
N LEU A 300 -14.70 7.50 -3.20
CA LEU A 300 -13.53 6.88 -2.57
C LEU A 300 -13.62 6.94 -1.03
N GLU A 301 -13.96 8.10 -0.48
CA GLU A 301 -14.16 8.28 0.98
C GLU A 301 -15.33 7.45 1.52
N ALA A 302 -16.40 7.28 0.74
CA ALA A 302 -17.53 6.43 1.07
C ALA A 302 -17.26 4.93 0.85
N GLY A 303 -16.09 4.56 0.31
CA GLY A 303 -15.72 3.17 0.04
C GLY A 303 -16.48 2.52 -1.14
N VAL A 304 -17.23 3.29 -1.93
CA VAL A 304 -17.88 2.82 -3.16
C VAL A 304 -16.81 2.55 -4.23
N ILE A 305 -15.86 3.47 -4.38
CA ILE A 305 -14.57 3.20 -5.02
C ILE A 305 -13.64 2.72 -3.92
N ARG A 306 -13.08 1.52 -4.06
CA ARG A 306 -12.10 1.01 -3.10
C ARG A 306 -10.68 1.50 -3.36
N ARG A 307 -10.33 1.81 -4.62
CA ARG A 307 -8.95 2.17 -5.03
C ARG A 307 -8.97 3.05 -6.28
N VAL A 308 -7.99 3.95 -6.41
CA VAL A 308 -7.70 4.71 -7.64
C VAL A 308 -6.20 4.64 -7.91
N ARG A 309 -5.77 4.21 -9.10
CA ARG A 309 -4.33 4.07 -9.42
C ARG A 309 -4.04 3.82 -10.90
N GLN A 310 -2.77 3.92 -11.28
CA GLN A 310 -2.27 3.27 -12.49
C GLN A 310 -2.21 1.75 -12.30
N THR A 311 -2.64 0.99 -13.30
CA THR A 311 -2.47 -0.47 -13.35
C THR A 311 -1.09 -0.85 -13.90
N MET A 312 -0.53 -1.95 -13.39
CA MET A 312 0.69 -2.54 -13.94
C MET A 312 0.37 -3.76 -14.80
N LEU A 313 1.06 -3.90 -15.93
CA LEU A 313 1.10 -5.10 -16.76
C LEU A 313 2.21 -6.01 -16.26
N ALA A 314 2.08 -6.48 -15.02
CA ALA A 314 3.13 -7.26 -14.35
C ALA A 314 3.46 -8.60 -15.04
N THR A 315 2.70 -9.05 -16.03
CA THR A 315 3.08 -10.17 -16.92
C THR A 315 4.32 -9.87 -17.76
N LYS A 316 4.67 -8.60 -17.97
CA LYS A 316 5.90 -8.18 -18.64
C LYS A 316 7.08 -7.94 -17.70
N LEU A 317 6.83 -7.91 -16.39
CA LEU A 317 7.86 -7.57 -15.39
C LEU A 317 8.31 -8.77 -14.57
N ALA A 318 7.47 -9.80 -14.50
CA ALA A 318 7.67 -10.98 -13.68
C ALA A 318 7.03 -12.19 -14.36
N HIS A 319 7.64 -13.36 -14.17
CA HIS A 319 7.01 -14.61 -14.57
C HIS A 319 5.82 -14.87 -13.64
N GLY A 320 4.68 -15.20 -14.22
CA GLY A 320 3.47 -15.43 -13.45
C GLY A 320 2.63 -16.57 -13.99
N ALA A 321 1.96 -17.26 -13.07
CA ALA A 321 1.06 -18.36 -13.40
C ALA A 321 -0.22 -18.26 -12.57
N LEU A 322 -1.31 -18.74 -13.17
CA LEU A 322 -2.45 -19.18 -12.39
C LEU A 322 -2.05 -20.52 -11.76
N VAL A 323 -2.28 -20.67 -10.47
CA VAL A 323 -1.89 -21.86 -9.72
C VAL A 323 -3.10 -22.44 -9.03
N ALA A 324 -3.37 -23.70 -9.29
CA ALA A 324 -4.42 -24.45 -8.64
C ALA A 324 -3.81 -25.37 -7.58
N TRP A 325 -4.32 -25.31 -6.36
CA TRP A 325 -3.79 -26.04 -5.20
C TRP A 325 -4.78 -27.10 -4.73
N ARG A 326 -4.28 -28.30 -4.51
CA ARG A 326 -5.01 -29.39 -3.87
C ARG A 326 -4.61 -29.49 -2.40
N LEU A 327 -5.59 -29.33 -1.53
CA LEU A 327 -5.42 -29.25 -0.09
C LEU A 327 -6.51 -30.08 0.59
N PRO A 328 -6.22 -30.67 1.78
CA PRO A 328 -7.26 -31.17 2.67
C PRO A 328 -8.24 -30.06 3.05
N GLU A 329 -9.52 -30.40 3.20
CA GLU A 329 -10.61 -29.44 3.43
C GLU A 329 -10.38 -28.60 4.69
N GLU A 330 -9.87 -29.23 5.74
CA GLU A 330 -9.57 -28.61 7.03
C GLU A 330 -8.47 -27.55 6.97
N LYS A 331 -7.60 -27.60 5.95
CA LYS A 331 -6.50 -26.63 5.76
C LYS A 331 -6.86 -25.49 4.81
N LEU A 332 -7.99 -25.58 4.12
CA LEU A 332 -8.32 -24.68 3.02
C LEU A 332 -8.37 -23.20 3.44
N ASN A 333 -8.97 -22.91 4.60
CA ASN A 333 -9.08 -21.54 5.10
C ASN A 333 -7.76 -20.98 5.63
N ASP A 334 -6.96 -21.81 6.33
CA ASP A 334 -5.66 -21.39 6.84
C ASP A 334 -4.66 -21.15 5.71
N ALA A 335 -4.68 -22.01 4.68
CA ALA A 335 -3.91 -21.84 3.46
C ALA A 335 -4.30 -20.55 2.73
N PHE A 336 -5.60 -20.28 2.59
CA PHE A 336 -6.11 -19.03 2.04
C PHE A 336 -5.57 -17.83 2.83
N ASP A 337 -5.70 -17.83 4.16
CA ASP A 337 -5.27 -16.73 5.02
C ASP A 337 -3.76 -16.50 4.96
N PHE A 338 -2.98 -17.58 4.89
CA PHE A 338 -1.53 -17.50 4.73
C PHE A 338 -1.14 -16.87 3.40
N MET A 339 -1.63 -17.39 2.28
CA MET A 339 -1.29 -16.86 0.95
C MET A 339 -1.79 -15.42 0.78
N ALA A 340 -2.98 -15.10 1.30
CA ALA A 340 -3.54 -13.76 1.24
C ALA A 340 -2.78 -12.74 2.11
N LYS A 341 -2.29 -13.12 3.30
CA LYS A 341 -1.73 -12.16 4.29
C LYS A 341 -0.22 -12.21 4.44
N LYS A 342 0.41 -13.37 4.19
CA LYS A 342 1.82 -13.64 4.54
C LYS A 342 2.70 -13.88 3.32
N ASP A 343 2.15 -14.34 2.20
CA ASP A 343 2.86 -14.42 0.93
C ASP A 343 2.59 -13.17 0.07
N PRO A 344 3.56 -12.26 -0.13
CA PRO A 344 3.36 -11.08 -0.96
C PRO A 344 3.30 -11.40 -2.47
N PHE A 345 3.72 -12.58 -2.91
CA PHE A 345 3.80 -12.97 -4.32
C PHE A 345 2.47 -13.52 -4.87
N SER A 346 1.60 -14.03 -4.00
CA SER A 346 0.20 -14.37 -4.29
C SER A 346 -0.68 -13.12 -4.43
N GLY A 347 -1.04 -12.77 -5.66
CA GLY A 347 -1.83 -11.56 -5.95
C GLY A 347 -3.34 -11.74 -5.78
N HIS A 348 -3.92 -12.71 -6.49
CA HIS A 348 -5.34 -13.07 -6.35
C HIS A 348 -5.39 -14.43 -5.67
N VAL A 349 -6.04 -14.53 -4.52
CA VAL A 349 -6.26 -15.78 -3.79
C VAL A 349 -7.76 -16.03 -3.73
N VAL A 350 -8.23 -17.16 -4.23
CA VAL A 350 -9.67 -17.47 -4.31
C VAL A 350 -9.96 -18.93 -4.02
N ILE A 351 -10.96 -19.17 -3.18
CA ILE A 351 -11.58 -20.49 -3.03
C ILE A 351 -12.61 -20.65 -4.14
N ARG A 352 -12.47 -21.70 -4.94
CA ARG A 352 -13.38 -22.03 -6.03
C ARG A 352 -14.22 -23.26 -5.72
N SER A 353 -15.40 -23.30 -6.32
CA SER A 353 -16.32 -24.43 -6.33
C SER A 353 -16.84 -24.72 -7.74
N THR A 354 -17.43 -25.89 -7.91
CA THR A 354 -17.99 -26.39 -9.18
C THR A 354 -19.38 -26.93 -8.92
N ASP A 355 -20.28 -26.85 -9.90
CA ASP A 355 -21.68 -27.31 -9.74
C ASP A 355 -21.82 -28.84 -9.71
N GLY A 356 -20.76 -29.58 -10.06
CA GLY A 356 -20.68 -31.03 -9.95
C GLY A 356 -19.23 -31.50 -9.79
N GLN A 357 -19.02 -32.82 -9.74
CA GLN A 357 -17.70 -33.41 -9.68
C GLN A 357 -17.12 -33.54 -11.10
N ILE A 358 -16.14 -32.70 -11.41
CA ILE A 358 -15.57 -32.50 -12.75
C ILE A 358 -14.04 -32.58 -12.67
N SER A 359 -13.37 -32.61 -13.84
CA SER A 359 -11.92 -32.45 -13.89
C SER A 359 -11.51 -31.13 -13.22
N GLY A 360 -10.67 -31.24 -12.19
CA GLY A 360 -10.20 -30.09 -11.42
C GLY A 360 -10.99 -29.78 -10.14
N SER A 361 -12.11 -30.45 -9.83
CA SER A 361 -12.91 -30.16 -8.62
C SER A 361 -12.14 -30.32 -7.30
N GLY A 362 -11.10 -31.15 -7.26
CA GLY A 362 -10.24 -31.32 -6.09
C GLY A 362 -9.31 -30.13 -5.82
N TYR A 363 -9.18 -29.19 -6.76
CA TYR A 363 -8.36 -28.00 -6.62
C TYR A 363 -9.25 -26.84 -6.20
N ARG A 364 -9.39 -26.65 -4.89
CA ARG A 364 -10.32 -25.66 -4.34
C ARG A 364 -9.69 -24.32 -4.06
N LEU A 365 -8.39 -24.23 -3.83
CA LEU A 365 -7.69 -22.96 -3.66
C LEU A 365 -6.95 -22.62 -4.95
N TRP A 366 -7.10 -21.39 -5.41
CA TRP A 366 -6.43 -20.90 -6.61
C TRP A 366 -5.71 -19.61 -6.28
N THR A 367 -4.46 -19.48 -6.74
CA THR A 367 -3.70 -18.26 -6.63
C THR A 367 -3.21 -17.76 -7.99
N THR A 368 -2.96 -16.47 -8.11
CA THR A 368 -2.07 -15.94 -9.15
C THR A 368 -0.72 -15.67 -8.50
N LEU A 369 0.29 -16.47 -8.83
CA LEU A 369 1.66 -16.27 -8.37
C LEU A 369 2.43 -15.44 -9.38
N LYS A 370 3.29 -14.55 -8.89
CA LYS A 370 4.32 -13.88 -9.68
C LYS A 370 5.64 -13.89 -8.92
N VAL A 371 6.72 -14.24 -9.60
CA VAL A 371 8.07 -14.20 -9.02
C VAL A 371 8.95 -13.24 -9.83
N PRO A 372 9.93 -12.59 -9.20
CA PRO A 372 10.87 -11.72 -9.90
C PRO A 372 11.61 -12.44 -11.03
N GLN A 373 12.14 -11.69 -11.98
CA GLN A 373 12.95 -12.27 -13.05
C GLN A 373 14.18 -12.98 -12.50
N GLY A 374 14.53 -14.12 -13.10
CA GLY A 374 15.61 -15.00 -12.62
C GLY A 374 15.19 -15.98 -11.53
N GLU A 375 14.01 -15.80 -10.94
CA GLU A 375 13.47 -16.71 -9.91
C GLU A 375 12.48 -17.73 -10.51
N SER A 376 12.32 -18.87 -9.84
CA SER A 376 11.48 -19.98 -10.33
C SER A 376 10.10 -20.01 -9.68
N LEU A 377 9.04 -20.00 -10.51
CA LEU A 377 7.66 -20.22 -10.06
C LEU A 377 7.50 -21.58 -9.38
N GLU A 378 8.21 -22.60 -9.87
CA GLU A 378 8.17 -23.96 -9.35
C GLU A 378 8.77 -24.02 -7.93
N GLU A 379 9.92 -23.37 -7.73
CA GLU A 379 10.58 -23.32 -6.43
C GLU A 379 9.74 -22.56 -5.40
N HIS A 380 9.17 -21.42 -5.79
CA HIS A 380 8.25 -20.68 -4.92
C HIS A 380 6.99 -21.51 -4.61
N GLY A 381 6.45 -22.21 -5.62
CA GLY A 381 5.33 -23.12 -5.49
C GLY A 381 5.57 -24.24 -4.48
N GLU A 382 6.73 -24.89 -4.53
CA GLU A 382 7.12 -25.95 -3.58
C GLU A 382 7.31 -25.43 -2.16
N VAL A 383 7.85 -24.21 -1.98
CA VAL A 383 7.91 -23.56 -0.66
C VAL A 383 6.52 -23.33 -0.11
N LEU A 384 5.59 -22.79 -0.91
CA LEU A 384 4.21 -22.56 -0.49
C LEU A 384 3.50 -23.88 -0.18
N LYS A 385 3.61 -24.89 -1.05
CA LYS A 385 3.04 -26.23 -0.86
C LYS A 385 3.44 -26.81 0.50
N ARG A 386 4.72 -26.72 0.87
CA ARG A 386 5.21 -27.14 2.20
C ARG A 386 4.56 -26.34 3.32
N LEU A 387 4.55 -25.01 3.23
CA LEU A 387 4.08 -24.13 4.30
C LEU A 387 2.59 -24.30 4.57
N VAL A 388 1.77 -24.40 3.52
CA VAL A 388 0.31 -24.57 3.64
C VAL A 388 -0.13 -26.03 3.75
N GLY A 389 0.78 -26.98 3.56
CA GLY A 389 0.48 -28.41 3.59
C GLY A 389 -0.40 -28.87 2.42
N ALA A 390 -0.16 -28.34 1.22
CA ALA A 390 -0.81 -28.79 -0.01
C ALA A 390 -0.25 -30.15 -0.46
N GLU A 391 -1.12 -31.01 -1.00
CA GLU A 391 -0.73 -32.29 -1.58
C GLU A 391 0.02 -32.08 -2.88
N GLU A 392 -0.48 -31.16 -3.71
CA GLU A 392 0.06 -30.82 -5.03
C GLU A 392 -0.44 -29.46 -5.49
N PHE A 393 0.24 -28.88 -6.48
CA PHE A 393 -0.20 -27.70 -7.21
C PHE A 393 0.01 -27.88 -8.72
N ILE A 394 -0.69 -27.08 -9.52
CA ILE A 394 -0.51 -27.01 -10.98
C ILE A 394 -0.23 -25.56 -11.37
N LEU A 395 0.91 -25.33 -12.02
CA LEU A 395 1.23 -24.05 -12.64
C LEU A 395 0.63 -23.97 -14.04
N MET A 396 -0.12 -22.90 -14.29
CA MET A 396 -0.73 -22.60 -15.58
C MET A 396 -0.26 -21.20 -16.04
N PRO A 397 0.98 -21.07 -16.56
CA PRO A 397 1.48 -19.80 -17.10
C PRO A 397 0.63 -19.35 -18.29
N ALA A 398 0.59 -18.03 -18.53
CA ALA A 398 -0.12 -17.48 -19.69
C ALA A 398 0.79 -17.56 -20.92
N ASN A 399 0.32 -18.20 -21.98
CA ASN A 399 0.95 -18.16 -23.29
C ASN A 399 0.50 -16.91 -24.08
N GLY A 400 -0.70 -16.41 -23.78
CA GLY A 400 -1.27 -15.23 -24.42
C GLY A 400 -2.46 -14.66 -23.66
N VAL A 401 -2.77 -13.40 -23.93
CA VAL A 401 -3.89 -12.67 -23.31
C VAL A 401 -4.73 -12.00 -24.38
N PHE A 402 -6.06 -12.16 -24.32
CA PHE A 402 -7.00 -11.65 -25.34
C PHE A 402 -7.95 -10.57 -24.79
N ALA A 403 -8.15 -10.52 -23.47
CA ALA A 403 -8.94 -9.49 -22.82
C ALA A 403 -8.36 -9.13 -21.44
N LEU A 404 -8.35 -7.84 -21.10
CA LEU A 404 -7.90 -7.28 -19.81
C LEU A 404 -8.72 -6.03 -19.45
N GLY A 405 -9.84 -6.17 -18.75
CA GLY A 405 -10.64 -5.02 -18.32
C GLY A 405 -11.77 -5.39 -17.35
N VAL A 406 -11.94 -4.60 -16.29
CA VAL A 406 -12.97 -4.84 -15.26
C VAL A 406 -13.85 -3.60 -15.12
N GLY A 407 -14.65 -3.29 -16.13
CA GLY A 407 -15.68 -2.24 -16.04
C GLY A 407 -17.02 -2.89 -15.68
N HIS A 408 -17.36 -2.89 -14.40
CA HIS A 408 -18.57 -3.55 -13.90
C HIS A 408 -19.83 -2.78 -14.32
N VAL A 409 -19.76 -1.44 -14.33
CA VAL A 409 -20.92 -0.59 -14.63
C VAL A 409 -21.30 -0.69 -16.10
N ARG A 410 -20.34 -0.54 -17.02
CA ARG A 410 -20.58 -0.65 -18.47
C ARG A 410 -21.09 -2.03 -18.89
N ARG A 411 -20.75 -3.07 -18.14
CA ARG A 411 -21.11 -4.46 -18.47
C ARG A 411 -22.43 -4.92 -17.83
N LYS A 412 -23.05 -4.07 -16.99
CA LYS A 412 -24.35 -4.35 -16.38
C LYS A 412 -25.44 -4.29 -17.45
N GLY A 413 -26.18 -5.39 -17.62
CA GLY A 413 -27.28 -5.48 -18.59
C GLY A 413 -26.87 -5.77 -20.04
N LEU A 414 -25.64 -6.24 -20.28
CA LEU A 414 -25.24 -6.71 -21.60
C LEU A 414 -26.08 -7.93 -22.02
N GLU A 415 -26.50 -7.93 -23.28
CA GLU A 415 -27.17 -9.09 -23.85
C GLU A 415 -26.21 -10.28 -24.04
N PRO A 416 -26.63 -11.51 -23.72
CA PRO A 416 -25.86 -12.71 -24.00
C PRO A 416 -25.42 -12.79 -25.47
N GLY A 417 -24.14 -13.06 -25.69
CA GLY A 417 -23.55 -13.15 -27.04
C GLY A 417 -23.15 -11.81 -27.68
N ALA A 418 -23.38 -10.67 -27.04
CA ALA A 418 -22.89 -9.38 -27.52
C ALA A 418 -21.36 -9.35 -27.61
N LYS A 419 -20.82 -8.97 -28.77
CA LYS A 419 -19.41 -9.07 -29.13
C LYS A 419 -19.00 -7.99 -30.14
N LEU A 420 -17.71 -7.68 -30.18
CA LEU A 420 -17.10 -6.89 -31.26
C LEU A 420 -17.17 -7.64 -32.59
N ASP A 421 -17.12 -6.93 -33.71
CA ASP A 421 -17.13 -7.51 -35.06
C ASP A 421 -15.85 -8.29 -35.38
N ASP A 422 -14.71 -7.77 -34.93
CA ASP A 422 -13.40 -8.40 -35.12
C ASP A 422 -12.99 -9.25 -33.90
N PRO A 423 -12.23 -10.35 -34.10
CA PRO A 423 -11.64 -11.13 -33.02
C PRO A 423 -10.62 -10.30 -32.21
N ALA A 424 -10.48 -10.63 -30.92
CA ALA A 424 -9.49 -9.96 -30.09
C ALA A 424 -8.05 -10.35 -30.47
N GLU A 425 -7.16 -9.37 -30.55
CA GLU A 425 -5.74 -9.62 -30.81
C GLU A 425 -5.02 -10.17 -29.57
N MET A 426 -4.16 -11.16 -29.77
CA MET A 426 -3.39 -11.75 -28.68
C MET A 426 -2.22 -10.85 -28.27
N MET A 427 -2.17 -10.49 -27.00
CA MET A 427 -1.00 -9.87 -26.38
C MET A 427 -0.02 -10.95 -25.89
N THR A 428 1.26 -10.82 -26.27
CA THR A 428 2.34 -11.71 -25.83
C THR A 428 2.91 -11.30 -24.47
N THR A 429 3.47 -12.27 -23.75
CA THR A 429 4.01 -12.11 -22.40
C THR A 429 5.52 -11.82 -22.39
N THR A 430 6.08 -11.23 -23.44
CA THR A 430 7.52 -10.94 -23.50
C THR A 430 7.92 -10.06 -22.34
N VAL A 431 8.89 -10.54 -21.57
CA VAL A 431 9.42 -9.89 -20.38
C VAL A 431 10.31 -8.71 -20.80
N VAL A 432 10.25 -7.61 -20.05
CA VAL A 432 10.97 -6.37 -20.32
C VAL A 432 11.87 -6.04 -19.15
N ASP A 433 13.12 -5.69 -19.43
CA ASP A 433 14.08 -5.20 -18.45
C ASP A 433 13.84 -3.73 -18.11
N LEU A 434 13.94 -3.41 -16.83
CA LEU A 434 13.84 -2.05 -16.31
C LEU A 434 15.16 -1.61 -15.66
N THR A 435 15.53 -0.35 -15.86
CA THR A 435 16.60 0.32 -15.10
C THR A 435 16.15 0.59 -13.67
N GLN A 436 17.09 0.94 -12.78
CA GLN A 436 16.74 1.29 -11.40
C GLN A 436 15.79 2.50 -11.32
N GLU A 437 16.04 3.55 -12.12
CA GLU A 437 15.17 4.73 -12.20
C GLU A 437 13.75 4.36 -12.66
N GLU A 438 13.64 3.49 -13.67
CA GLU A 438 12.36 2.97 -14.15
C GLU A 438 11.63 2.16 -13.07
N TRP A 439 12.36 1.37 -12.27
CA TRP A 439 11.80 0.67 -11.12
C TRP A 439 11.28 1.64 -10.07
N ASP A 440 12.04 2.67 -9.71
CA ASP A 440 11.66 3.64 -8.67
C ASP A 440 10.39 4.42 -9.08
N VAL A 441 10.33 4.87 -10.34
CA VAL A 441 9.14 5.52 -10.91
C VAL A 441 7.96 4.55 -10.97
N LEU A 442 8.15 3.32 -11.46
CA LEU A 442 7.09 2.32 -11.52
C LEU A 442 6.53 2.01 -10.12
N LEU A 443 7.40 1.89 -9.11
CA LEU A 443 7.01 1.61 -7.73
C LEU A 443 6.23 2.78 -7.11
N ALA A 444 6.55 4.02 -7.43
CA ALA A 444 5.74 5.16 -7.00
C ALA A 444 4.38 5.22 -7.74
N LEU A 445 4.38 4.90 -9.03
CA LEU A 445 3.23 4.99 -9.92
C LEU A 445 2.17 3.90 -9.65
N LYS A 446 2.57 2.73 -9.13
CA LYS A 446 1.65 1.63 -8.77
C LYS A 446 0.84 1.87 -7.49
N GLU A 447 1.27 2.81 -6.65
CA GLU A 447 0.64 3.09 -5.36
C GLU A 447 -0.76 3.70 -5.52
N GLU A 448 -1.64 3.41 -4.56
CA GLU A 448 -3.03 3.87 -4.57
C GLU A 448 -3.12 5.37 -4.23
N LEU A 449 -3.80 6.16 -5.06
CA LEU A 449 -4.06 7.57 -4.79
C LEU A 449 -5.01 7.70 -3.60
N GLY A 450 -4.62 8.52 -2.62
CA GLY A 450 -5.50 8.91 -1.51
C GLY A 450 -6.56 9.95 -1.93
N PRO A 451 -7.59 10.19 -1.11
CA PRO A 451 -8.60 11.23 -1.36
C PRO A 451 -8.01 12.63 -1.62
N ASP A 452 -6.93 12.98 -0.90
CA ASP A 452 -6.22 14.25 -1.03
C ASP A 452 -5.41 14.35 -2.33
N GLU A 453 -5.15 13.22 -3.00
CA GLU A 453 -4.43 13.14 -4.27
C GLU A 453 -5.38 13.12 -5.48
N ILE A 454 -6.71 13.14 -5.26
CA ILE A 454 -7.72 13.31 -6.31
C ILE A 454 -7.78 14.79 -6.70
N ILE A 455 -6.75 15.24 -7.42
CA ILE A 455 -6.52 16.62 -7.90
C ILE A 455 -5.92 16.57 -9.30
N ILE A 456 -5.85 17.70 -10.00
CA ILE A 456 -5.32 17.82 -11.38
C ILE A 456 -3.87 17.29 -11.46
N ASN A 457 -3.00 17.68 -10.52
CA ASN A 457 -1.61 17.22 -10.47
C ASN A 457 -1.43 16.02 -9.53
N CYS A 458 -2.18 14.94 -9.76
CA CYS A 458 -2.14 13.77 -8.89
C CYS A 458 -0.77 13.06 -8.80
N TRP A 459 0.15 13.38 -9.70
CA TRP A 459 1.49 12.78 -9.79
C TRP A 459 2.58 13.53 -9.01
N ASP A 460 2.32 14.75 -8.49
CA ASP A 460 3.32 15.57 -7.79
C ASP A 460 3.98 14.83 -6.62
N ASN A 461 3.17 14.17 -5.80
CA ASN A 461 3.64 13.41 -4.67
C ASN A 461 4.40 12.14 -5.12
N ARG A 462 4.01 11.54 -6.25
CA ARG A 462 4.66 10.35 -6.80
C ARG A 462 6.06 10.65 -7.35
N ALA A 463 6.24 11.78 -8.02
CA ALA A 463 7.54 12.26 -8.45
C ALA A 463 8.49 12.46 -7.26
N LYS A 464 8.00 13.10 -6.18
CA LYS A 464 8.76 13.28 -4.93
C LYS A 464 9.16 11.96 -4.28
N ILE A 465 8.27 10.98 -4.25
CA ILE A 465 8.55 9.64 -3.71
C ILE A 465 9.62 8.92 -4.54
N ALA A 466 9.55 9.02 -5.86
CA ALA A 466 10.52 8.44 -6.78
C ALA A 466 11.87 9.19 -6.82
N GLY A 467 11.99 10.35 -6.15
CA GLY A 467 13.23 11.13 -6.10
C GLY A 467 13.57 11.83 -7.42
N VAL A 468 12.59 12.11 -8.28
CA VAL A 468 12.77 12.76 -9.59
C VAL A 468 11.90 14.02 -9.72
N THR A 469 12.22 14.90 -10.66
CA THR A 469 11.33 16.03 -11.01
C THR A 469 10.03 15.52 -11.64
N LEU A 470 8.98 16.35 -11.65
CA LEU A 470 7.70 15.96 -12.23
C LEU A 470 7.82 15.72 -13.75
N GLU A 471 8.58 16.55 -14.44
CA GLU A 471 8.86 16.40 -15.87
C GLU A 471 9.57 15.08 -16.14
N ARG A 472 10.60 14.75 -15.34
CA ARG A 472 11.33 13.48 -15.48
C ARG A 472 10.46 12.28 -15.15
N PHE A 473 9.61 12.39 -14.13
CA PHE A 473 8.61 11.37 -13.80
C PHE A 473 7.71 11.07 -14.99
N PHE A 474 7.22 12.10 -15.69
CA PHE A 474 6.39 11.94 -16.88
C PHE A 474 7.14 11.31 -18.05
N GLU A 475 8.41 11.66 -18.27
CA GLU A 475 9.24 11.01 -19.28
C GLU A 475 9.39 9.52 -19.01
N VAL A 476 9.79 9.15 -17.79
CA VAL A 476 9.99 7.75 -17.40
C VAL A 476 8.67 6.98 -17.44
N ALA A 477 7.56 7.58 -16.99
CA ALA A 477 6.23 6.96 -17.08
C ALA A 477 5.80 6.68 -18.53
N ARG A 478 6.10 7.58 -19.49
CA ARG A 478 5.87 7.30 -20.92
C ARG A 478 6.78 6.18 -21.45
N ILE A 479 8.02 6.10 -20.99
CA ILE A 479 8.92 4.98 -21.34
C ILE A 479 8.33 3.66 -20.85
N LEU A 480 7.84 3.62 -19.60
CA LEU A 480 7.16 2.45 -19.03
C LEU A 480 5.89 2.07 -19.83
N ASP A 481 5.11 3.05 -20.29
CA ASP A 481 3.94 2.82 -21.14
C ASP A 481 4.34 2.26 -22.53
N ASN A 482 5.38 2.82 -23.14
CA ASN A 482 5.93 2.33 -24.41
C ASN A 482 6.47 0.90 -24.30
N LYS A 483 7.10 0.58 -23.17
CA LYS A 483 7.51 -0.78 -22.80
C LYS A 483 6.31 -1.71 -22.52
N LYS A 484 5.10 -1.17 -22.43
CA LYS A 484 3.85 -1.88 -22.10
C LYS A 484 3.95 -2.62 -20.77
N VAL A 485 4.61 -2.01 -19.79
CA VAL A 485 4.72 -2.54 -18.41
C VAL A 485 3.69 -1.90 -17.46
N ILE A 486 3.06 -0.81 -17.89
CA ILE A 486 1.88 -0.20 -17.25
C ILE A 486 0.67 -0.30 -18.19
N GLY A 487 -0.51 -0.37 -17.58
CA GLY A 487 -1.78 -0.50 -18.27
C GLY A 487 -2.54 0.81 -18.24
N ARG A 488 -3.84 0.74 -17.93
CA ARG A 488 -4.75 1.88 -17.77
C ARG A 488 -4.64 2.56 -16.41
N PHE A 489 -5.08 3.81 -16.32
CA PHE A 489 -5.45 4.47 -15.07
C PHE A 489 -6.90 4.08 -14.72
N SER A 490 -7.18 3.71 -13.47
CA SER A 490 -8.55 3.26 -13.13
C SER A 490 -8.98 3.51 -11.70
N THR A 491 -10.27 3.76 -11.56
CA THR A 491 -11.06 3.61 -10.33
C THR A 491 -11.56 2.17 -10.21
N PHE A 492 -11.45 1.57 -9.03
CA PHE A 492 -11.91 0.21 -8.77
C PHE A 492 -13.10 0.24 -7.82
N LEU A 493 -14.24 -0.28 -8.24
CA LEU A 493 -15.41 -0.40 -7.37
C LEU A 493 -15.26 -1.49 -6.30
N GLU A 494 -15.82 -1.21 -5.12
CA GLU A 494 -16.12 -2.23 -4.12
C GLU A 494 -17.32 -3.03 -4.61
N HIS A 495 -17.08 -4.30 -4.94
CA HIS A 495 -18.05 -5.15 -5.65
C HIS A 495 -18.45 -6.38 -4.86
N VAL A 496 -17.89 -6.56 -3.66
CA VAL A 496 -18.16 -7.70 -2.77
C VAL A 496 -18.97 -7.23 -1.56
N LYS A 497 -18.55 -6.12 -0.93
CA LYS A 497 -19.25 -5.55 0.23
C LYS A 497 -20.42 -4.69 -0.22
N PRO A 498 -21.52 -4.67 0.54
CA PRO A 498 -22.57 -3.69 0.32
C PRO A 498 -22.03 -2.27 0.57
N SER A 499 -22.48 -1.29 -0.21
CA SER A 499 -22.31 0.13 0.12
C SER A 499 -23.05 0.47 1.43
N ASP A 500 -22.84 1.68 1.95
CA ASP A 500 -23.55 2.17 3.14
C ASP A 500 -25.07 2.13 2.99
N THR A 501 -25.60 2.16 1.75
CA THR A 501 -27.03 2.00 1.47
C THR A 501 -27.46 0.54 1.26
N GLY A 502 -26.57 -0.43 1.42
CA GLY A 502 -26.85 -1.87 1.31
C GLY A 502 -26.71 -2.46 -0.09
N LYS A 503 -26.37 -1.67 -1.12
CA LYS A 503 -26.30 -2.14 -2.52
C LYS A 503 -24.99 -2.87 -2.82
N ARG A 504 -25.05 -3.95 -3.60
CA ARG A 504 -23.87 -4.70 -4.09
C ARG A 504 -23.68 -4.53 -5.59
N VAL A 505 -22.43 -4.43 -6.05
CA VAL A 505 -22.12 -4.27 -7.49
C VAL A 505 -22.10 -5.62 -8.23
N THR A 506 -21.59 -6.69 -7.62
CA THR A 506 -21.63 -8.06 -8.21
C THR A 506 -21.91 -9.14 -7.18
N ARG A 507 -22.38 -10.31 -7.61
CA ARG A 507 -22.65 -11.46 -6.71
C ARG A 507 -21.95 -12.75 -7.15
N PHE A 508 -21.67 -12.90 -8.44
CA PHE A 508 -21.10 -14.13 -9.01
C PHE A 508 -19.87 -13.84 -9.88
N ASN A 509 -18.84 -14.68 -9.74
CA ASN A 509 -17.64 -14.72 -10.58
C ASN A 509 -17.50 -16.12 -11.18
N GLY A 510 -17.50 -16.21 -12.51
CA GLY A 510 -17.30 -17.46 -13.25
C GLY A 510 -15.97 -17.46 -13.95
N LEU A 511 -15.14 -18.47 -13.68
CA LEU A 511 -13.98 -18.81 -14.52
C LEU A 511 -14.41 -19.89 -15.50
N PHE A 512 -14.53 -19.50 -16.75
CA PHE A 512 -14.93 -20.33 -17.88
C PHE A 512 -13.72 -21.02 -18.46
N HIS A 513 -13.86 -22.31 -18.74
CA HIS A 513 -12.81 -23.16 -19.30
C HIS A 513 -13.25 -23.71 -20.65
N TRP A 514 -12.36 -23.72 -21.63
CA TRP A 514 -12.56 -24.39 -22.92
C TRP A 514 -11.31 -25.17 -23.30
N ALA A 515 -11.50 -26.43 -23.68
CA ALA A 515 -10.52 -27.23 -24.39
C ALA A 515 -10.83 -27.14 -25.89
N VAL A 516 -9.96 -26.44 -26.62
CA VAL A 516 -10.04 -26.26 -28.07
C VAL A 516 -8.92 -27.05 -28.75
N PRO A 517 -8.99 -27.32 -30.07
CA PRO A 517 -7.97 -28.10 -30.76
C PRO A 517 -6.60 -27.43 -30.69
N LYS A 518 -5.56 -28.26 -30.49
CA LYS A 518 -4.17 -27.79 -30.52
C LYS A 518 -3.84 -27.11 -31.84
N GLY A 519 -3.18 -25.95 -31.77
CA GLY A 519 -2.86 -25.10 -32.92
C GLY A 519 -3.92 -24.04 -33.24
N ARG A 520 -5.10 -24.08 -32.60
CA ARG A 520 -6.17 -23.08 -32.77
C ARG A 520 -6.37 -22.19 -31.55
N GLU A 521 -5.43 -22.17 -30.60
CA GLU A 521 -5.57 -21.43 -29.34
C GLU A 521 -5.63 -19.91 -29.56
N MET A 522 -4.81 -19.38 -30.47
CA MET A 522 -4.81 -17.94 -30.81
C MET A 522 -6.15 -17.50 -31.42
N GLU A 523 -6.64 -18.28 -32.39
CA GLU A 523 -7.93 -18.05 -33.05
C GLU A 523 -9.08 -18.13 -32.02
N SER A 524 -9.13 -19.24 -31.27
CA SER A 524 -10.19 -19.48 -30.29
C SER A 524 -10.19 -18.47 -29.16
N GLY A 525 -9.00 -18.08 -28.68
CA GLY A 525 -8.86 -17.04 -27.67
C GLY A 525 -9.34 -15.68 -28.17
N GLY A 526 -9.09 -15.34 -29.43
CA GLY A 526 -9.61 -14.13 -30.07
C GLY A 526 -11.14 -14.12 -30.16
N GLU A 527 -11.74 -15.25 -30.52
CA GLU A 527 -13.21 -15.43 -30.57
C GLU A 527 -13.86 -15.44 -29.18
N VAL A 528 -13.17 -15.92 -28.15
CA VAL A 528 -13.64 -15.78 -26.77
C VAL A 528 -13.51 -14.32 -26.30
N GLY A 529 -12.35 -13.70 -26.55
CA GLY A 529 -11.99 -12.37 -26.07
C GLY A 529 -12.83 -11.22 -26.62
N ARG A 530 -13.41 -11.37 -27.82
CA ARG A 530 -14.28 -10.34 -28.46
C ARG A 530 -15.63 -10.12 -27.75
N HIS A 531 -16.05 -11.03 -26.88
CA HIS A 531 -17.34 -10.92 -26.18
C HIS A 531 -17.29 -9.84 -25.10
N HIS A 532 -18.26 -8.92 -25.09
CA HIS A 532 -18.24 -7.77 -24.19
C HIS A 532 -18.34 -8.14 -22.70
N CYS A 533 -18.96 -9.29 -22.39
CA CYS A 533 -19.04 -9.83 -21.03
C CYS A 533 -17.67 -10.30 -20.49
N MET A 534 -16.69 -10.53 -21.36
CA MET A 534 -15.38 -11.05 -20.99
C MET A 534 -14.56 -9.96 -20.29
N THR A 535 -14.20 -10.20 -19.03
CA THR A 535 -13.32 -9.29 -18.30
C THR A 535 -11.85 -9.65 -18.52
N HIS A 536 -11.56 -10.94 -18.58
CA HIS A 536 -10.22 -11.45 -18.82
C HIS A 536 -10.30 -12.71 -19.67
N ALA A 537 -9.41 -12.87 -20.65
CA ALA A 537 -9.31 -14.09 -21.45
C ALA A 537 -7.85 -14.44 -21.70
N TYR A 538 -7.50 -15.71 -21.48
CA TYR A 538 -6.13 -16.20 -21.51
C TYR A 538 -6.02 -17.52 -22.26
N TRP A 539 -4.89 -17.71 -22.93
CA TRP A 539 -4.39 -19.04 -23.31
C TRP A 539 -3.51 -19.56 -22.18
N ARG A 540 -3.92 -20.66 -21.53
CA ARG A 540 -3.21 -21.34 -20.44
C ARG A 540 -3.42 -22.85 -20.52
N GLU A 541 -2.36 -23.62 -20.37
CA GLU A 541 -2.42 -25.07 -20.41
C GLU A 541 -2.77 -25.65 -19.03
N GLY A 542 -3.99 -26.14 -18.85
CA GLY A 542 -4.42 -26.82 -17.62
C GLY A 542 -4.02 -28.30 -17.56
N GLY A 543 -3.76 -28.92 -18.72
CA GLY A 543 -3.41 -30.34 -18.85
C GLY A 543 -4.52 -31.30 -18.42
N PRO A 544 -4.21 -32.62 -18.30
CA PRO A 544 -5.23 -33.66 -18.17
C PRO A 544 -6.09 -33.53 -16.91
N LYS A 545 -5.51 -33.00 -15.83
CA LYS A 545 -6.20 -32.77 -14.55
C LYS A 545 -7.31 -31.72 -14.65
N PHE A 546 -7.27 -30.87 -15.67
CA PHE A 546 -8.29 -29.88 -15.99
C PHE A 546 -9.01 -30.17 -17.31
N GLY A 547 -8.96 -31.41 -17.82
CA GLY A 547 -9.61 -31.79 -19.07
C GLY A 547 -8.96 -31.16 -20.32
N ASP A 548 -7.65 -30.95 -20.27
CA ASP A 548 -6.83 -30.37 -21.35
C ASP A 548 -7.33 -28.98 -21.83
N VAL A 549 -7.93 -28.24 -20.90
CA VAL A 549 -8.32 -26.84 -21.11
C VAL A 549 -7.10 -26.03 -21.49
N ASN A 550 -7.24 -25.25 -22.56
CA ASN A 550 -6.22 -24.35 -23.09
C ASN A 550 -6.72 -22.91 -23.22
N ILE A 551 -8.03 -22.62 -23.12
CA ILE A 551 -8.57 -21.25 -23.04
C ILE A 551 -9.34 -21.05 -21.74
N MET A 552 -9.06 -19.96 -21.05
CA MET A 552 -9.71 -19.60 -19.78
C MET A 552 -10.21 -18.16 -19.81
N GLY A 553 -11.46 -17.93 -19.43
CA GLY A 553 -12.12 -16.62 -19.43
C GLY A 553 -12.77 -16.30 -18.10
N VAL A 554 -12.80 -15.03 -17.70
CA VAL A 554 -13.44 -14.58 -16.46
C VAL A 554 -14.61 -13.66 -16.78
N VAL A 555 -15.77 -13.99 -16.21
CA VAL A 555 -17.00 -13.19 -16.31
C VAL A 555 -17.54 -12.91 -14.91
N HIS A 556 -18.09 -11.70 -14.74
CA HIS A 556 -18.71 -11.25 -13.50
C HIS A 556 -20.19 -10.94 -13.76
N GLY A 557 -21.05 -11.23 -12.79
CA GLY A 557 -22.48 -10.94 -12.89
C GLY A 557 -23.18 -10.79 -11.55
N THR A 558 -24.38 -10.22 -11.58
CA THR A 558 -25.28 -10.11 -10.41
C THR A 558 -26.12 -11.37 -10.20
N GLU A 559 -26.37 -12.12 -11.28
CA GLU A 559 -27.22 -13.31 -11.31
C GLU A 559 -26.46 -14.47 -11.94
N LYS A 560 -26.54 -15.65 -11.31
CA LYS A 560 -25.81 -16.84 -11.76
C LYS A 560 -26.29 -17.30 -13.14
N ASP A 561 -27.60 -17.30 -13.36
CA ASP A 561 -28.22 -17.75 -14.61
C ASP A 561 -27.79 -16.87 -15.77
N LYS A 562 -27.70 -15.55 -15.57
CA LYS A 562 -27.21 -14.64 -16.61
C LYS A 562 -25.75 -14.89 -16.99
N VAL A 563 -24.90 -15.21 -16.01
CA VAL A 563 -23.51 -15.61 -16.28
C VAL A 563 -23.45 -16.90 -17.10
N LEU A 564 -24.33 -17.87 -16.80
CA LEU A 564 -24.45 -19.11 -17.57
C LEU A 564 -25.01 -18.88 -18.99
N GLU A 565 -25.94 -17.94 -19.19
CA GLU A 565 -26.41 -17.53 -20.51
C GLU A 565 -25.26 -16.97 -21.36
N HIS A 566 -24.41 -16.10 -20.80
CA HIS A 566 -23.22 -15.62 -21.49
C HIS A 566 -22.27 -16.77 -21.85
N LYS A 567 -22.09 -17.74 -20.95
CA LYS A 567 -21.27 -18.93 -21.23
C LYS A 567 -21.82 -19.72 -22.42
N ALA A 568 -23.11 -20.03 -22.41
CA ALA A 568 -23.78 -20.77 -23.47
C ALA A 568 -23.71 -20.05 -24.82
N ALA A 569 -23.87 -18.72 -24.83
CA ALA A 569 -23.74 -17.93 -26.04
C ALA A 569 -22.32 -17.97 -26.64
N ILE A 570 -21.28 -17.96 -25.79
CA ILE A 570 -19.89 -18.11 -26.25
C ILE A 570 -19.65 -19.52 -26.82
N ASP A 571 -20.21 -20.56 -26.20
CA ASP A 571 -20.07 -21.94 -26.69
C ASP A 571 -20.70 -22.12 -28.07
N GLN A 572 -21.93 -21.62 -28.24
CA GLN A 572 -22.63 -21.62 -29.53
C GLN A 572 -21.88 -20.79 -30.58
N HIS A 573 -21.28 -19.67 -30.17
CA HIS A 573 -20.47 -18.84 -31.06
C HIS A 573 -19.25 -19.61 -31.57
N LEU A 574 -18.48 -20.24 -30.68
CA LEU A 574 -17.31 -21.06 -31.06
C LEU A 574 -17.71 -22.19 -32.03
N GLU A 575 -18.81 -22.88 -31.76
CA GLU A 575 -19.34 -23.91 -32.67
C GLU A 575 -19.73 -23.32 -34.04
N SER A 576 -20.39 -22.16 -34.06
CA SER A 576 -20.84 -21.50 -35.30
C SER A 576 -19.69 -21.04 -36.20
N VAL A 577 -18.53 -20.73 -35.64
CA VAL A 577 -17.29 -20.39 -36.39
C VAL A 577 -16.40 -21.62 -36.61
N GLY A 578 -16.91 -22.82 -36.33
CA GLY A 578 -16.25 -24.09 -36.62
C GLY A 578 -15.10 -24.42 -35.67
N ILE A 579 -15.12 -23.92 -34.42
CA ILE A 579 -14.16 -24.26 -33.36
C ILE A 579 -14.80 -25.31 -32.44
N PRO A 580 -14.46 -26.60 -32.58
CA PRO A 580 -15.05 -27.64 -31.73
C PRO A 580 -14.45 -27.57 -30.32
N VAL A 581 -15.32 -27.52 -29.30
CA VAL A 581 -14.91 -27.55 -27.88
C VAL A 581 -15.06 -28.97 -27.36
N SER A 582 -13.95 -29.63 -27.01
CA SER A 582 -13.97 -31.02 -26.52
C SER A 582 -14.33 -31.13 -25.04
N TYR A 583 -14.08 -30.07 -24.27
CA TYR A 583 -14.42 -29.99 -22.85
C TYR A 583 -14.65 -28.54 -22.44
N THR A 584 -15.63 -28.31 -21.57
CA THR A 584 -15.88 -26.99 -21.02
C THR A 584 -16.47 -27.05 -19.61
N ASN A 585 -16.19 -26.02 -18.81
CA ASN A 585 -16.76 -25.91 -17.46
C ASN A 585 -16.75 -24.49 -16.92
N VAL A 586 -17.36 -24.32 -15.73
CA VAL A 586 -17.36 -23.10 -14.94
C VAL A 586 -16.89 -23.39 -13.52
N PHE A 587 -15.85 -22.68 -13.09
CA PHE A 587 -15.45 -22.62 -11.69
C PHE A 587 -15.98 -21.33 -11.06
N TRP A 588 -16.79 -21.46 -10.02
CA TRP A 588 -17.39 -20.35 -9.30
C TRP A 588 -16.43 -19.82 -8.23
N GLY A 589 -16.27 -18.50 -8.17
CA GLY A 589 -15.53 -17.84 -7.09
C GLY A 589 -16.35 -17.76 -5.81
N GLY A 590 -15.77 -18.20 -4.69
CA GLY A 590 -16.28 -18.05 -3.33
C GLY A 590 -15.50 -16.97 -2.57
N ARG A 591 -14.90 -17.34 -1.42
CA ARG A 591 -14.03 -16.45 -0.64
C ARG A 591 -12.83 -16.03 -1.49
N SER A 592 -12.60 -14.72 -1.65
CA SER A 592 -11.50 -14.17 -2.44
C SER A 592 -10.82 -12.99 -1.75
N GLU A 593 -9.53 -12.80 -2.06
CA GLU A 593 -8.73 -11.63 -1.69
C GLU A 593 -7.88 -11.22 -2.89
N ILE A 594 -7.83 -9.92 -3.19
CA ILE A 594 -7.13 -9.37 -4.36
C ILE A 594 -6.19 -8.27 -3.91
N LYS A 595 -4.89 -8.53 -4.04
CA LYS A 595 -3.81 -7.56 -3.84
C LYS A 595 -2.84 -7.57 -5.02
N PRO A 596 -2.06 -6.50 -5.22
CA PRO A 596 -0.95 -6.53 -6.16
C PRO A 596 0.05 -7.60 -5.74
N SER A 597 0.45 -8.48 -6.66
CA SER A 597 1.61 -9.34 -6.41
C SER A 597 2.85 -8.46 -6.29
N GLU A 598 3.66 -8.71 -5.26
CA GLU A 598 5.02 -8.21 -5.19
C GLU A 598 5.88 -8.87 -6.27
N ILE A 599 6.83 -8.12 -6.81
CA ILE A 599 7.72 -8.55 -7.89
C ILE A 599 9.18 -8.11 -7.65
N SER A 600 9.47 -7.48 -6.50
CA SER A 600 10.80 -7.06 -6.10
C SER A 600 11.73 -8.26 -5.82
N PRO A 601 12.88 -8.36 -6.51
CA PRO A 601 13.90 -9.36 -6.21
C PRO A 601 14.42 -9.31 -4.77
N LYS A 602 14.52 -8.09 -4.20
CA LYS A 602 14.99 -7.90 -2.81
C LYS A 602 14.01 -8.53 -1.81
N ILE A 603 12.73 -8.21 -1.93
CA ILE A 603 11.69 -8.72 -1.02
C ILE A 603 11.57 -10.24 -1.16
N TYR A 604 11.74 -10.77 -2.38
CA TYR A 604 11.70 -12.20 -2.63
C TYR A 604 12.77 -12.96 -1.87
N ARG A 605 14.03 -12.51 -1.93
CA ARG A 605 15.14 -13.12 -1.19
C ARG A 605 14.91 -13.08 0.33
N GLU A 606 14.57 -11.92 0.87
CA GLU A 606 14.30 -11.75 2.30
C GLU A 606 13.14 -12.64 2.78
N TRP A 607 12.11 -12.79 1.96
CA TRP A 607 10.97 -13.67 2.26
C TRP A 607 11.40 -15.14 2.24
N HIS A 608 12.12 -15.58 1.20
CA HIS A 608 12.60 -16.97 1.10
C HIS A 608 13.52 -17.35 2.26
N GLU A 609 14.47 -16.49 2.64
CA GLU A 609 15.34 -16.70 3.79
C GLU A 609 14.54 -16.88 5.09
N LYS A 610 13.53 -16.03 5.31
CA LYS A 610 12.66 -16.08 6.48
C LYS A 610 11.86 -17.38 6.60
N TRP A 611 11.52 -18.01 5.48
CA TRP A 611 10.66 -19.20 5.43
C TRP A 611 11.41 -20.50 5.08
N ALA A 612 12.71 -20.42 4.78
CA ALA A 612 13.53 -21.56 4.35
C ALA A 612 13.43 -22.77 5.30
N ASN A 613 13.50 -22.54 6.61
CA ASN A 613 13.60 -23.58 7.64
C ASN A 613 12.30 -23.83 8.44
N LYS A 614 11.18 -23.23 8.03
CA LYS A 614 9.90 -23.40 8.75
C LYS A 614 9.16 -24.63 8.25
N ALA A 615 8.74 -25.46 9.21
CA ALA A 615 7.82 -26.57 8.98
C ALA A 615 6.44 -26.05 8.56
N SER A 616 5.56 -26.97 8.13
CA SER A 616 4.16 -26.66 7.82
C SER A 616 3.51 -25.90 8.98
N LEU A 617 2.80 -24.82 8.67
CA LEU A 617 2.17 -23.95 9.68
C LEU A 617 0.94 -24.57 10.34
N THR A 618 0.55 -25.77 9.90
CA THR A 618 -0.65 -26.49 10.36
C THR A 618 -0.29 -27.75 11.15
N SER A 619 0.88 -27.79 11.80
CA SER A 619 1.25 -28.89 12.72
C SER A 619 0.71 -28.65 14.12
#